data_AF-A0A842YBI5-F1
#
_entry.id   AF-A0A842YBI5-F1
#
_cell.length_a   1.000
_cell.length_b   1.000
_cell.length_c   1.000
_cell.angle_alpha   90.00
_cell.angle_beta   90.00
_cell.angle_gamma   90.00
#
_symmetry.space_group_name_H-M   'P 1'
#
loop_
_entity.id
_entity.type
_entity.pdbx_description
1 polymer ?
#
loop_
_entity_poly.entity_id
_entity_poly.type
_entity_poly.pdbx_seq_one_letter_code
_entity_poly.pdbx_strand_id
1 'polypeptide(L)'
;IGIRGRTALSVDAKMWSVRGGKSSALRTAAEKQKERTNRLTTQLEQLSKKIPSMTKGQYTIFPVMVTWLVEEVEMHEGVPVVPVFKLNGFIQDFEIYEDRVVAYSGQF
;
A
#
# COMPACT_ATOMS: atom_id res chain seq x y z
N ILE A 1 -7.68 1.66 -1.84
CA ILE A 1 -6.77 2.74 -2.30
C ILE A 1 -7.26 4.07 -1.76
N GLY A 2 -6.34 4.91 -1.28
CA GLY A 2 -6.63 6.29 -0.90
C GLY A 2 -5.73 7.24 -1.67
N ILE A 3 -6.18 8.47 -1.93
CA ILE A 3 -5.46 9.47 -2.73
C ILE A 3 -5.44 10.81 -2.01
N ARG A 4 -4.27 11.44 -1.97
CA ARG A 4 -4.03 12.79 -1.45
C ARG A 4 -3.14 13.54 -2.44
N GLY A 5 -3.70 14.50 -3.17
CA GLY A 5 -2.98 15.19 -4.24
C GLY A 5 -2.53 14.22 -5.34
N ARG A 6 -1.22 14.14 -5.60
CA ARG A 6 -0.60 13.21 -6.57
C ARG A 6 -0.07 11.92 -5.94
N THR A 7 -0.29 11.73 -4.64
CA THR A 7 0.14 10.55 -3.89
C THR A 7 -1.03 9.60 -3.66
N ALA A 8 -0.81 8.32 -3.91
CA ALA A 8 -1.80 7.26 -3.72
C ALA A 8 -1.24 6.15 -2.83
N LEU A 9 -2.03 5.69 -1.85
CA LEU A 9 -1.74 4.49 -1.08
C LEU A 9 -2.60 3.33 -1.56
N SER A 10 -1.96 2.31 -2.14
CA SER A 10 -2.58 1.04 -2.53
C SER A 10 -2.54 0.07 -1.36
N VAL A 11 -3.67 -0.08 -0.67
CA VAL A 11 -3.77 -0.86 0.56
C VAL A 11 -4.37 -2.25 0.30
N ASP A 12 -3.70 -3.31 0.76
CA ASP A 12 -4.27 -4.66 0.87
C ASP A 12 -4.41 -5.04 2.36
N ALA A 13 -5.64 -5.29 2.80
CA ALA A 13 -5.95 -5.66 4.18
C ALA A 13 -6.09 -7.19 4.32
N LYS A 14 -5.36 -7.77 5.28
CA LYS A 14 -5.38 -9.20 5.58
C LYS A 14 -5.74 -9.42 7.05
N MET A 15 -6.82 -10.18 7.27
CA MET A 15 -7.16 -10.70 8.59
C MET A 15 -6.58 -12.11 8.73
N TRP A 16 -5.61 -12.28 9.60
CA TRP A 16 -5.00 -13.58 9.88
C TRP A 16 -5.23 -13.98 11.32
N SER A 17 -5.68 -15.22 11.50
CA SER A 17 -5.75 -15.84 12.82
C SER A 17 -4.35 -16.09 13.38
N VAL A 18 -4.25 -16.18 14.71
CA VAL A 18 -2.99 -16.51 15.41
C VAL A 18 -2.64 -17.97 15.11
N ARG A 19 -1.77 -18.20 14.12
CA ARG A 19 -1.24 -19.52 13.72
C ARG A 19 0.22 -19.39 13.29
N GLY A 20 1.00 -20.47 13.45
CA GLY A 20 2.40 -20.52 12.97
C GLY A 20 2.53 -20.40 11.44
N GLY A 21 3.70 -19.98 10.94
CA GLY A 21 3.96 -19.78 9.50
C GLY A 21 3.55 -18.42 8.93
N LYS A 22 3.06 -17.52 9.78
CA LYS A 22 2.52 -16.21 9.40
C LYS A 22 3.56 -15.28 8.74
N SER A 23 4.81 -15.29 9.20
CA SER A 23 5.86 -14.40 8.69
C SER A 23 6.21 -14.68 7.22
N SER A 24 6.27 -15.96 6.79
CA SER A 24 6.48 -16.30 5.38
C SER A 24 5.29 -15.91 4.52
N ALA A 25 4.07 -16.17 4.99
CA ALA A 25 2.85 -15.77 4.30
C ALA A 25 2.76 -14.23 4.16
N LEU A 26 3.24 -13.49 5.17
CA LEU A 26 3.37 -12.03 5.16
C LEU A 26 4.30 -11.51 4.09
N ARG A 27 5.49 -12.10 3.99
CA ARG A 27 6.47 -11.76 2.95
C ARG A 27 5.88 -11.98 1.56
N THR A 28 5.28 -13.15 1.32
CA THR A 28 4.61 -13.44 0.04
C THR A 28 3.42 -12.52 -0.24
N ALA A 29 2.66 -12.13 0.78
CA ALA A 29 1.56 -11.18 0.61
C ALA A 29 2.06 -9.78 0.26
N ALA A 30 3.14 -9.31 0.90
CA ALA A 30 3.81 -8.07 0.58
C ALA A 30 4.37 -8.05 -0.85
N GLU A 31 5.06 -9.12 -1.28
CA GLU A 31 5.54 -9.30 -2.66
C GLU A 31 4.40 -9.15 -3.68
N LYS A 32 3.29 -9.87 -3.46
CA LYS A 32 2.11 -9.79 -4.33
C LYS A 32 1.49 -8.39 -4.32
N GLN A 33 1.49 -7.69 -3.18
CA GLN A 33 0.94 -6.35 -3.10
C GLN A 33 1.82 -5.31 -3.82
N LYS A 34 3.13 -5.49 -3.78
CA LYS A 34 4.10 -4.74 -4.59
C LYS A 34 3.78 -4.90 -6.08
N GLU A 35 3.64 -6.14 -6.56
CA GLU A 35 3.31 -6.44 -7.96
C GLU A 35 1.96 -5.85 -8.40
N ARG A 36 0.91 -5.99 -7.57
CA ARG A 36 -0.41 -5.42 -7.86
C ARG A 36 -0.37 -3.90 -7.93
N THR A 37 0.40 -3.26 -7.06
CA THR A 37 0.56 -1.81 -7.06
C THR A 37 1.27 -1.32 -8.31
N ASN A 38 2.32 -2.02 -8.75
CA ASN A 38 2.95 -1.73 -10.04
C ASN A 38 1.95 -1.85 -11.20
N ARG A 39 1.16 -2.94 -11.24
CA ARG A 39 0.13 -3.14 -12.29
C ARG A 39 -0.93 -2.03 -12.29
N LEU A 40 -1.27 -1.49 -11.12
CA LEU A 40 -2.27 -0.43 -10.95
C LEU A 40 -1.89 0.87 -11.69
N THR A 41 -0.60 1.13 -11.90
CA THR A 41 -0.11 2.30 -12.65
C THR A 41 -0.66 2.39 -14.07
N THR A 42 -0.99 1.25 -14.68
CA THR A 42 -1.56 1.16 -16.04
C THR A 42 -3.09 1.26 -16.08
N GLN A 43 -3.74 1.33 -14.91
CA GLN A 43 -5.20 1.36 -14.77
C GLN A 43 -5.73 2.68 -14.22
N LEU A 44 -4.89 3.72 -14.17
CA LEU A 44 -5.24 4.99 -13.54
C LEU A 44 -6.42 5.72 -14.21
N GLU A 45 -6.57 5.61 -15.53
CA GLU A 45 -7.74 6.15 -16.23
C GLU A 45 -9.05 5.45 -15.81
N GLN A 46 -9.01 4.14 -15.57
CA GLN A 46 -10.18 3.42 -15.07
C GLN A 46 -10.44 3.75 -13.59
N LEU A 47 -9.37 3.97 -12.82
CA LEU A 47 -9.46 4.33 -11.41
C LEU A 47 -10.05 5.72 -11.21
N SER A 48 -9.70 6.69 -12.06
CA SER A 48 -10.22 8.07 -11.96
C SER A 48 -11.72 8.16 -12.15
N LYS A 49 -12.31 7.23 -12.94
CA LYS A 49 -13.77 7.09 -13.05
C LYS A 49 -14.45 6.69 -11.74
N LYS A 50 -13.71 6.12 -10.79
CA LYS A 50 -14.21 5.69 -9.47
C LYS A 50 -13.81 6.64 -8.34
N ILE A 51 -12.83 7.51 -8.56
CA ILE A 51 -12.32 8.46 -7.57
C ILE A 51 -12.43 9.88 -8.15
N PRO A 52 -13.54 10.60 -7.90
CA PRO A 52 -13.81 11.90 -8.53
C PRO A 52 -12.76 12.98 -8.28
N SER A 53 -11.99 12.87 -7.18
CA SER A 53 -10.92 13.82 -6.84
C SER A 53 -9.66 13.65 -7.69
N MET A 54 -9.57 12.60 -8.51
CA MET A 54 -8.43 12.39 -9.40
C MET A 54 -8.56 13.24 -10.67
N THR A 55 -7.59 14.12 -10.89
CA THR A 55 -7.42 14.87 -12.14
C THR A 55 -6.33 14.24 -13.02
N LYS A 56 -6.33 14.50 -14.32
CA LYS A 56 -5.27 14.07 -15.24
C LYS A 56 -3.86 14.45 -14.77
N GLY A 57 -2.91 13.60 -15.10
CA GLY A 57 -1.47 13.76 -14.89
C GLY A 57 -0.85 12.58 -14.14
N GLN A 58 0.40 12.78 -13.69
CA GLN A 58 1.18 11.75 -13.02
C GLN A 58 0.78 11.58 -11.54
N TYR A 59 0.75 10.32 -11.08
CA TYR A 59 0.55 9.92 -9.69
C TYR A 59 1.63 8.94 -9.26
N THR A 60 2.08 9.07 -8.01
CA THR A 60 2.98 8.14 -7.33
C THR A 60 2.17 7.25 -6.40
N ILE A 61 2.30 5.93 -6.55
CA ILE A 61 1.52 4.93 -5.84
C ILE A 61 2.43 4.09 -4.97
N PHE A 62 2.10 4.00 -3.69
CA PHE A 62 2.84 3.25 -2.68
C PHE A 62 2.01 2.05 -2.20
N PRO A 63 2.56 0.82 -2.18
CA PRO A 63 1.89 -0.33 -1.60
C PRO A 63 1.90 -0.25 -0.09
N VAL A 64 0.82 -0.69 0.55
CA VAL A 64 0.74 -0.84 2.02
C VAL A 64 0.00 -2.13 2.31
N MET A 65 0.55 -2.95 3.20
CA MET A 65 -0.14 -4.09 3.78
C MET A 65 -0.75 -3.69 5.12
N VAL A 66 -2.02 -4.03 5.34
CA VAL A 66 -2.69 -3.81 6.63
C VAL A 66 -3.03 -5.14 7.28
N THR A 67 -2.65 -5.31 8.54
CA THR A 67 -2.89 -6.53 9.32
C THR A 67 -3.79 -6.26 10.52
N TRP A 68 -4.42 -7.31 11.07
CA TRP A 68 -5.25 -7.16 12.27
C TRP A 68 -4.42 -6.90 13.54
N LEU A 69 -3.29 -7.60 13.70
CA LEU A 69 -2.41 -7.53 14.87
C LEU A 69 -1.01 -7.08 14.48
N VAL A 70 -0.19 -6.79 15.50
CA VAL A 70 1.26 -6.61 15.33
C VAL A 70 1.86 -7.91 14.82
N GLU A 71 2.72 -7.79 13.82
CA GLU A 71 3.46 -8.89 13.21
C GLU A 71 4.96 -8.65 13.40
N GLU A 72 5.77 -9.71 13.34
CA GLU A 72 7.23 -9.60 13.36
C GLU A 72 7.80 -8.90 12.12
N VAL A 73 7.09 -8.99 10.99
CA VAL A 73 7.51 -8.36 9.73
C VAL A 73 6.84 -7.00 9.64
N GLU A 74 7.60 -5.93 9.91
CA GLU A 74 7.13 -4.54 9.80
C GLU A 74 7.29 -3.98 8.39
N MET A 75 8.23 -4.53 7.61
CA MET A 75 8.47 -4.16 6.21
C MET A 75 9.09 -5.34 5.46
N HIS A 76 8.69 -5.53 4.20
CA HIS A 76 9.28 -6.51 3.29
C HIS A 76 9.34 -5.96 1.88
N GLU A 77 10.53 -5.95 1.27
CA GLU A 77 10.79 -5.40 -0.08
C GLU A 77 10.23 -3.98 -0.30
N GLY A 78 10.37 -3.13 0.71
CA GLY A 78 9.85 -1.75 0.67
C GLY A 78 8.33 -1.66 0.82
N VAL A 79 7.62 -2.74 1.14
CA VAL A 79 6.20 -2.72 1.47
C VAL A 79 6.04 -2.70 3.00
N PRO A 80 5.49 -1.62 3.59
CA PRO A 80 5.20 -1.56 5.01
C PRO A 80 4.03 -2.48 5.37
N VAL A 81 4.15 -3.13 6.52
CA VAL A 81 3.08 -3.91 7.15
C VAL A 81 2.61 -3.16 8.38
N VAL A 82 1.36 -2.69 8.33
CA VAL A 82 0.81 -1.77 9.31
C VAL A 82 -0.39 -2.42 10.01
N PRO A 83 -0.32 -2.64 11.33
CA PRO A 83 -1.50 -3.07 12.07
C PRO A 83 -2.62 -2.04 11.94
N VAL A 84 -3.87 -2.48 11.80
CA VAL A 84 -5.03 -1.62 11.50
C VAL A 84 -5.19 -0.49 12.51
N PHE A 85 -4.87 -0.73 13.78
CA PHE A 85 -4.95 0.28 14.84
C PHE A 85 -3.82 1.34 14.77
N LYS A 86 -2.74 1.08 14.03
CA LYS A 86 -1.67 2.06 13.73
C LYS A 86 -1.86 2.77 12.37
N LEU A 87 -2.84 2.34 11.57
CA LEU A 87 -3.01 2.81 10.18
C LEU A 87 -3.21 4.33 10.08
N ASN A 88 -3.98 4.93 10.98
CA ASN A 88 -4.23 6.38 10.93
C ASN A 88 -2.92 7.17 11.13
N GLY A 89 -2.16 6.86 12.20
CA GLY A 89 -0.86 7.49 12.44
C GLY A 89 0.11 7.26 11.29
N PHE A 90 0.16 6.04 10.73
CA PHE A 90 0.98 5.75 9.55
C PHE A 90 0.61 6.63 8.33
N ILE A 91 -0.68 6.90 8.09
CA ILE A 91 -1.12 7.77 6.99
C ILE A 91 -0.78 9.23 7.26
N GLN A 92 -0.93 9.69 8.50
CA GLN A 92 -0.60 11.07 8.91
C GLN A 92 0.90 11.33 8.77
N ASP A 93 1.72 10.38 9.18
CA ASP A 93 3.18 10.47 9.22
C ASP A 93 3.84 9.86 7.96
N PHE A 94 3.07 9.60 6.89
CA PHE A 94 3.56 8.84 5.73
C PHE A 94 4.82 9.44 5.09
N GLU A 95 4.92 10.77 5.07
CA GLU A 95 6.06 11.52 4.52
C GLU A 95 7.39 11.13 5.19
N ILE A 96 7.36 10.69 6.46
CA ILE A 96 8.56 10.21 7.19
C ILE A 96 9.05 8.86 6.64
N TYR A 97 8.15 8.06 6.09
CA TYR A 97 8.44 6.72 5.57
C TYR A 97 8.67 6.69 4.06
N GLU A 98 8.34 7.77 3.35
CA GLU A 98 8.24 7.80 1.88
C GLU A 98 9.49 7.24 1.19
N ASP A 99 10.68 7.67 1.59
CA ASP A 99 11.96 7.25 1.02
C ASP A 99 12.30 5.76 1.23
N ARG A 100 11.60 5.10 2.16
CA ARG A 100 11.81 3.69 2.49
C ARG A 100 10.79 2.78 1.81
N VAL A 101 9.72 3.34 1.24
CA VAL A 101 8.64 2.59 0.62
C VAL A 101 8.87 2.52 -0.88
N VAL A 102 8.70 1.32 -1.45
CA VAL A 102 8.77 1.17 -2.91
C VAL A 102 7.65 1.96 -3.58
N ALA A 103 7.96 2.69 -4.63
CA ALA A 103 7.02 3.58 -5.31
C ALA A 103 6.90 3.23 -6.79
N TYR A 104 5.71 3.43 -7.33
CA TYR A 104 5.43 3.24 -8.76
C TYR A 104 4.70 4.47 -9.31
N SER A 105 5.12 4.94 -10.47
CA SER A 105 4.50 6.10 -11.12
C SER A 105 3.63 5.67 -12.30
N GLY A 106 2.46 6.30 -12.44
CA GLY A 106 1.60 6.16 -13.62
C GLY A 106 1.01 7.51 -14.02
N GLN A 107 0.46 7.59 -15.23
CA GLN A 107 -0.18 8.79 -15.77
C GLN A 107 -1.48 8.43 -16.50
N PHE A 108 -2.47 9.32 -16.44
CA PHE A 108 -3.69 9.29 -17.26
C PHE A 108 -4.21 10.71 -17.56
#